data_AF-A0A6T9MFF0-F1
#
_entry.id   AF-A0A6T9MFF0-F1
#
_cell.length_a   1.000
_cell.length_b   1.000
_cell.length_c   1.000
_cell.angle_alpha   90.00
_cell.angle_beta   90.00
_cell.angle_gamma   90.00
#
_symmetry.space_group_name_H-M   'P 1'
#
loop_
_entity.id
_entity.type
_entity.pdbx_description
1 polymer ?
#
loop_
_entity_poly.entity_id
_entity_poly.type
_entity_poly.pdbx_seq_one_letter_code
_entity_poly.pdbx_strand_id
1 'polypeptide(L)'
;ESTCSAALLITSRRPELGLVLNAQNVVGSAVPRKITAVLPMVSSEDGTYEHRPRNASEVLPALARAGGLGHDRFTRFGNKEPKLNPHNGQRTLNFHGRVTMGSVKNFQLCRRELTGSAPGTDPASDPAVVLQFGKVAKDAFTLDFTHPLTAVQAFSLGVTSLAYKLANEGG
;
A
#
# COMPACT_ATOMS: atom_id res chain seq x y z
N GLU A 1 -0.33 -5.91 41.26
CA GLU A 1 0.96 -6.10 40.54
C GLU A 1 0.86 -6.80 39.18
N SER A 2 -0.06 -7.75 38.97
CA SER A 2 -0.13 -8.54 37.72
C SER A 2 -0.48 -7.77 36.44
N THR A 3 -1.22 -6.66 36.54
CA THR A 3 -1.63 -5.82 35.39
C THR A 3 -0.52 -4.91 34.86
N CYS A 4 0.38 -4.45 35.74
CA CYS A 4 1.49 -3.56 35.36
C CYS A 4 2.56 -4.30 34.53
N SER A 5 2.83 -5.56 34.89
CA SER A 5 3.78 -6.44 34.17
C SER A 5 3.27 -6.81 32.77
N ALA A 6 1.98 -7.13 32.62
CA ALA A 6 1.38 -7.42 31.31
C ALA A 6 1.35 -6.20 30.39
N ALA A 7 1.02 -5.01 30.92
CA ALA A 7 1.05 -3.75 30.16
C ALA A 7 2.48 -3.42 29.68
N LEU A 8 3.50 -3.58 30.52
CA LEU A 8 4.90 -3.42 30.11
C LEU A 8 5.31 -4.39 29.00
N LEU A 9 4.92 -5.66 29.12
CA LEU A 9 5.20 -6.70 28.11
C LEU A 9 4.46 -6.49 26.78
N ILE A 10 3.34 -5.76 26.78
CA ILE A 10 2.61 -5.36 25.57
C ILE A 10 3.28 -4.14 24.92
N THR A 11 3.69 -3.13 25.71
CA THR A 11 4.41 -1.95 25.18
C THR A 11 5.80 -2.27 24.64
N SER A 12 6.44 -3.36 25.09
CA SER A 12 7.77 -3.79 24.63
C SER A 12 7.76 -4.51 23.28
N ARG A 13 6.60 -4.96 22.77
CA ARG A 13 6.49 -5.69 21.51
C ARG A 13 6.41 -4.73 20.33
N ARG A 14 7.27 -4.87 19.33
CA ARG A 14 7.29 -3.97 18.16
C ARG A 14 5.94 -4.01 17.41
N PRO A 15 5.35 -2.86 17.07
CA PRO A 15 4.16 -2.81 16.22
C PRO A 15 4.50 -3.11 14.76
N GLU A 16 3.58 -3.74 14.05
CA GLU A 16 3.66 -3.90 12.59
C GLU A 16 2.90 -2.76 11.91
N LEU A 17 3.63 -1.88 11.22
CA LEU A 17 3.06 -0.71 10.55
C LEU A 17 2.29 -1.05 9.26
N GLY A 18 2.47 -2.26 8.73
CA GLY A 18 1.78 -2.71 7.54
C GLY A 18 2.47 -3.90 6.84
N LEU A 19 1.75 -4.46 5.88
CA LEU A 19 2.18 -5.54 5.00
C LEU A 19 2.07 -5.09 3.55
N VAL A 20 3.12 -5.32 2.76
CA VAL A 20 3.13 -5.05 1.31
C VAL A 20 3.32 -6.36 0.57
N LEU A 21 2.40 -6.65 -0.36
CA LEU A 21 2.41 -7.82 -1.22
C LEU A 21 2.53 -7.36 -2.67
N ASN A 22 3.62 -7.80 -3.32
CA ASN A 22 3.86 -7.54 -4.73
C ASN A 22 3.65 -8.84 -5.50
N ALA A 23 2.55 -8.94 -6.28
CA ALA A 23 2.35 -10.08 -7.16
C ALA A 23 3.03 -9.82 -8.50
N GLN A 24 3.90 -10.74 -8.92
CA GLN A 24 4.40 -10.78 -10.28
C GLN A 24 3.30 -11.30 -11.19
N ASN A 25 3.13 -10.67 -12.35
CA ASN A 25 2.37 -11.31 -13.41
C ASN A 25 3.24 -12.41 -14.02
N VAL A 26 2.62 -13.55 -14.33
CA VAL A 26 3.28 -14.67 -15.00
C VAL A 26 3.93 -14.15 -16.30
N VAL A 27 5.15 -14.63 -16.55
CA VAL A 27 6.06 -14.23 -17.63
C VAL A 27 5.29 -14.01 -18.95
N GLY A 28 5.41 -12.82 -19.52
CA GLY A 28 4.92 -12.50 -20.88
C GLY A 28 3.75 -11.53 -20.97
N SER A 29 3.16 -11.08 -19.85
CA SER A 29 2.10 -10.06 -19.91
C SER A 29 2.62 -8.65 -19.60
N ALA A 30 2.34 -7.69 -20.48
CA ALA A 30 2.66 -6.26 -20.33
C ALA A 30 1.81 -5.55 -19.24
N VAL A 31 1.37 -6.30 -18.22
CA VAL A 31 0.45 -5.83 -17.20
C VAL A 31 1.26 -5.23 -16.04
N PRO A 32 0.92 -4.00 -15.59
CA PRO A 32 1.52 -3.40 -14.41
C PRO A 32 1.44 -4.33 -13.19
N ARG A 33 2.48 -4.31 -12.35
CA ARG A 33 2.55 -5.16 -11.15
C ARG A 33 1.42 -4.82 -10.20
N LYS A 34 0.83 -5.85 -9.58
CA LYS A 34 -0.21 -5.66 -8.57
C LYS A 34 0.43 -5.44 -7.21
N ILE A 35 0.34 -4.21 -6.70
CA ILE A 35 0.75 -3.85 -5.35
C ILE A 35 -0.48 -3.91 -4.46
N THR A 36 -0.41 -4.70 -3.40
CA THR A 36 -1.42 -4.71 -2.33
C THR A 36 -0.75 -4.32 -1.02
N ALA A 37 -1.29 -3.31 -0.35
CA ALA A 37 -0.83 -2.92 0.98
C ALA A 37 -1.96 -3.12 2.00
N VAL A 38 -1.62 -3.61 3.18
CA VAL A 38 -2.52 -3.77 4.31
C VAL A 38 -1.93 -3.03 5.48
N LEU A 39 -2.63 -2.03 5.99
CA LEU A 39 -2.16 -1.20 7.09
C LEU A 39 -3.16 -1.28 8.25
N PRO A 40 -2.74 -1.09 9.50
CA PRO A 40 -3.67 -0.90 10.60
C PRO A 40 -4.66 0.24 10.30
N MET A 41 -5.91 0.06 10.69
CA MET A 41 -6.99 1.02 10.43
C MET A 41 -6.78 2.31 11.22
N VAL A 42 -7.13 3.45 10.62
CA VAL A 42 -7.26 4.73 11.32
C VAL A 42 -8.74 5.05 11.47
N SER A 43 -9.22 5.08 12.70
CA SER A 43 -10.56 5.54 13.11
C SER A 43 -10.51 7.04 13.41
N SER A 44 -11.56 7.77 13.03
CA SER A 44 -11.74 9.17 13.41
C SER A 44 -11.99 9.35 14.92
N GLU A 45 -12.53 8.32 15.58
CA GLU A 45 -12.88 8.33 17.00
C GLU A 45 -11.76 7.75 17.86
N ASP A 46 -11.20 6.61 17.45
CA ASP A 46 -10.24 5.84 18.25
C ASP A 46 -8.77 6.04 17.84
N GLY A 47 -8.52 6.86 16.82
CA GLY A 47 -7.19 7.06 16.26
C GLY A 47 -6.68 5.84 15.49
N THR A 48 -5.36 5.62 15.48
CA THR A 48 -4.75 4.52 14.72
C THR A 48 -4.83 3.22 15.53
N TYR A 49 -5.47 2.19 14.99
CA TYR A 49 -5.37 0.84 15.51
C TYR A 49 -3.91 0.41 15.51
N GLU A 50 -3.39 -0.04 16.65
CA GLU A 50 -2.02 -0.50 16.74
C GLU A 50 -1.97 -2.03 16.79
N HIS A 51 -1.36 -2.65 15.77
CA HIS A 51 -1.20 -4.09 15.71
C HIS A 51 0.18 -4.51 16.24
N ARG A 52 0.21 -5.19 17.40
CA ARG A 52 1.42 -5.74 18.04
C ARG A 52 1.29 -7.26 18.14
N PRO A 53 1.89 -8.04 17.21
CA PRO A 53 1.77 -9.49 17.20
C PRO A 53 2.22 -10.13 18.52
N ARG A 54 1.43 -11.06 19.05
CA ARG A 54 1.78 -11.74 20.31
C ARG A 54 2.52 -13.06 20.13
N ASN A 55 2.42 -13.64 18.95
CA ASN A 55 2.97 -14.92 18.56
C ASN A 55 3.06 -14.96 17.02
N ALA A 56 3.61 -16.05 16.47
CA ALA A 56 3.82 -16.20 15.03
C ALA A 56 2.53 -16.31 14.20
N SER A 57 1.37 -16.63 14.79
CA SER A 57 0.10 -16.66 14.06
C SER A 57 -0.55 -15.28 13.94
N GLU A 58 -0.10 -14.30 14.73
CA GLU A 58 -0.61 -12.93 14.73
C GLU A 58 0.19 -11.95 13.86
N VAL A 59 1.34 -12.35 13.30
CA VAL A 59 2.07 -11.48 12.35
C VAL A 59 1.23 -11.27 11.08
N LEU A 60 1.30 -10.09 10.47
CA LEU A 60 0.45 -9.73 9.32
C LEU A 60 0.50 -10.75 8.18
N PRO A 61 1.66 -11.33 7.80
CA PRO A 61 1.69 -12.39 6.78
C PRO A 61 0.89 -13.64 7.16
N ALA A 62 0.89 -14.05 8.43
CA ALA A 62 0.13 -15.21 8.90
C ALA A 62 -1.37 -14.90 8.92
N LEU A 63 -1.75 -13.73 9.40
CA LEU A 63 -3.14 -13.25 9.35
C LEU A 63 -3.64 -13.15 7.91
N ALA A 64 -2.81 -12.68 6.97
CA ALA A 64 -3.17 -12.61 5.56
C ALA A 64 -3.51 -13.99 4.99
N ARG A 65 -2.71 -15.02 5.30
CA ARG A 65 -2.96 -16.40 4.86
C ARG A 65 -4.19 -17.02 5.52
N ALA A 66 -4.46 -16.67 6.77
CA ALA A 66 -5.59 -17.17 7.53
C ALA A 66 -6.90 -16.39 7.29
N GLY A 67 -6.89 -15.35 6.45
CA GLY A 67 -8.05 -14.47 6.25
C GLY A 67 -8.37 -13.56 7.46
N GLY A 68 -7.45 -13.45 8.43
CA GLY A 68 -7.61 -12.71 9.68
C GLY A 68 -7.43 -11.19 9.58
N LEU A 69 -7.28 -10.64 8.38
CA LEU A 69 -7.16 -9.21 8.13
C LEU A 69 -8.54 -8.57 7.98
N GLY A 70 -9.33 -8.55 9.05
CA GLY A 70 -10.66 -7.92 9.06
C GLY A 70 -10.62 -6.41 8.80
N HIS A 71 -11.72 -5.86 8.27
CA HIS A 71 -11.86 -4.42 7.97
C HIS A 71 -11.99 -3.54 9.20
N ASP A 72 -12.36 -4.15 10.33
CA ASP A 72 -12.44 -3.56 11.67
C ASP A 72 -11.07 -3.13 12.21
N ARG A 73 -10.00 -3.77 11.74
CA ARG A 73 -8.63 -3.53 12.24
C ARG A 73 -7.63 -3.16 11.16
N PHE A 74 -7.95 -3.44 9.89
CA PHE A 74 -7.03 -3.24 8.79
C PHE A 74 -7.68 -2.59 7.58
N THR A 75 -6.95 -1.65 6.97
CA THR A 75 -7.32 -1.04 5.69
C THR A 75 -6.48 -1.64 4.57
N ARG A 76 -7.14 -2.00 3.47
CA ARG A 76 -6.51 -2.51 2.25
C ARG A 76 -6.35 -1.41 1.22
N PHE A 77 -5.23 -1.46 0.51
CA PHE A 77 -4.92 -0.58 -0.60
C PHE A 77 -4.45 -1.39 -1.80
N GLY A 78 -4.70 -0.87 -2.99
CA GLY A 78 -4.25 -1.44 -4.26
C GLY A 78 -3.70 -0.36 -5.18
N ASN A 79 -2.80 -0.73 -6.10
CA ASN A 79 -2.40 0.19 -7.15
C ASN A 79 -3.60 0.56 -8.03
N LYS A 80 -3.68 1.83 -8.40
CA LYS A 80 -4.66 2.32 -9.37
C LYS A 80 -4.36 1.74 -10.74
N GLU A 81 -5.40 1.31 -11.45
CA GLU A 81 -5.26 0.82 -12.81
C GLU A 81 -5.06 2.02 -13.77
N PRO A 82 -4.09 1.97 -14.69
CA PRO A 82 -3.93 3.04 -15.66
C PRO A 82 -5.13 3.14 -16.59
N LYS A 83 -5.59 4.35 -16.86
CA LYS A 83 -6.71 4.59 -17.78
C LYS A 83 -6.20 4.54 -19.22
N LEU A 84 -7.01 3.97 -20.11
CA LEU A 84 -6.74 4.02 -21.54
C LEU A 84 -6.91 5.45 -22.02
N ASN A 85 -5.86 6.04 -22.60
CA ASN A 85 -5.97 7.32 -23.29
C ASN A 85 -6.55 7.07 -24.69
N PRO A 86 -7.76 7.59 -25.01
CA PRO A 86 -8.41 7.33 -26.29
C PRO A 86 -7.68 7.95 -27.48
N HIS A 87 -6.81 8.95 -27.24
CA HIS A 87 -6.13 9.68 -28.32
C HIS A 87 -4.91 8.92 -28.87
N ASN A 88 -4.24 8.13 -28.02
CA ASN A 88 -3.01 7.41 -28.41
C ASN A 88 -3.03 5.91 -28.05
N GLY A 89 -4.12 5.41 -27.46
CA GLY A 89 -4.28 4.01 -27.07
C GLY A 89 -3.38 3.57 -25.90
N GLN A 90 -2.64 4.48 -25.28
CA GLN A 90 -1.72 4.14 -24.18
C GLN A 90 -2.43 4.14 -22.84
N ARG A 91 -2.10 3.13 -22.02
CA ARG A 91 -2.55 3.04 -20.63
C ARG A 91 -1.66 3.90 -19.74
N THR A 92 -2.19 4.99 -19.21
CA THR A 92 -1.42 5.96 -18.42
C THR A 92 -2.11 6.31 -17.10
N LEU A 93 -1.31 6.69 -16.10
CA LEU A 93 -1.79 7.29 -14.87
C LEU A 93 -1.56 8.81 -14.95
N ASN A 94 -2.53 9.59 -14.48
CA ASN A 94 -2.38 11.03 -14.41
C ASN A 94 -1.71 11.43 -13.10
N PHE A 95 -0.44 11.85 -13.19
CA PHE A 95 0.35 12.31 -12.05
C PHE A 95 0.31 13.83 -11.84
N HIS A 96 -0.51 14.56 -12.59
CA HIS A 96 -0.66 16.02 -12.51
C HIS A 96 0.69 16.77 -12.57
N GLY A 97 1.61 16.32 -13.43
CA GLY A 97 2.94 16.91 -13.59
C GLY A 97 3.96 16.57 -12.49
N ARG A 98 3.57 15.83 -11.45
CA ARG A 98 4.46 15.43 -10.34
C ARG A 98 5.45 14.32 -10.71
N VAL A 99 5.16 13.59 -11.79
CA VAL A 99 6.00 12.52 -12.34
C VAL A 99 6.27 12.85 -13.80
N THR A 100 7.55 12.99 -14.14
CA THR A 100 8.01 13.53 -15.42
C THR A 100 8.80 12.52 -16.26
N MET A 101 9.15 11.36 -15.69
CA MET A 101 9.85 10.29 -16.39
C MET A 101 9.06 8.99 -16.40
N GLY A 102 9.01 8.30 -17.54
CA GLY A 102 8.45 6.95 -17.64
C GLY A 102 9.24 5.94 -16.81
N SER A 103 8.56 5.16 -15.97
CA SER A 103 9.17 4.08 -15.19
C SER A 103 8.14 3.06 -14.73
N VAL A 104 8.56 1.79 -14.64
CA VAL A 104 7.77 0.72 -13.98
C VAL A 104 7.62 0.94 -12.46
N LYS A 105 8.37 1.90 -11.90
CA LYS A 105 8.29 2.34 -10.51
C LYS A 105 7.20 3.37 -10.27
N ASN A 106 6.57 3.90 -11.32
CA ASN A 106 5.53 4.92 -11.16
C ASN A 106 4.22 4.25 -10.79
N PHE A 107 3.64 4.63 -9.66
CA PHE A 107 2.34 4.10 -9.24
C PHE A 107 1.55 5.11 -8.42
N GLN A 108 0.24 4.94 -8.46
CA GLN A 108 -0.71 5.54 -7.52
C GLN A 108 -1.33 4.42 -6.71
N LEU A 109 -1.55 4.65 -5.43
CA LEU A 109 -2.19 3.71 -4.51
C LEU A 109 -3.53 4.28 -4.06
N CYS A 110 -4.56 3.44 -4.06
CA CYS A 110 -5.93 3.79 -3.68
C CYS A 110 -6.44 2.82 -2.63
N ARG A 111 -7.39 3.25 -1.80
CA ARG A 111 -8.10 2.35 -0.88
C ARG A 111 -8.86 1.31 -1.70
N ARG A 112 -8.74 0.05 -1.30
CA ARG A 112 -9.45 -1.08 -1.92
C ARG A 112 -10.53 -1.53 -0.95
N GLU A 113 -11.76 -1.14 -1.23
CA GLU A 113 -12.90 -1.80 -0.59
C GLU A 113 -13.06 -3.19 -1.22
N LEU A 114 -13.36 -4.22 -0.40
CA LEU A 114 -13.46 -5.61 -0.88
C LEU A 114 -14.69 -5.84 -1.79
N THR A 115 -15.53 -4.84 -1.95
CA THR A 115 -16.68 -4.85 -2.85
C THR A 115 -16.58 -3.61 -3.73
N GLY A 116 -16.72 -3.77 -5.04
CA GLY A 116 -16.95 -2.61 -5.91
C GLY A 116 -18.05 -1.75 -5.28
N SER A 117 -17.84 -0.44 -5.27
CA SER A 117 -18.60 0.59 -4.53
C SER A 117 -18.56 0.47 -2.99
N ALA A 118 -17.93 1.47 -2.35
CA ALA A 118 -18.28 1.80 -0.98
C ALA A 118 -19.76 2.19 -0.93
N PRO A 119 -20.51 1.85 0.13
CA PRO A 119 -21.83 2.42 0.33
C PRO A 119 -21.70 3.95 0.41
N GLY A 120 -22.18 4.65 -0.63
CA GLY A 120 -22.13 6.11 -0.72
C GLY A 120 -21.07 6.70 -1.66
N THR A 121 -20.21 5.90 -2.29
CA THR A 121 -19.37 6.39 -3.40
C THR A 121 -20.00 6.03 -4.74
N ASP A 122 -20.22 7.04 -5.57
CA ASP A 122 -20.65 6.87 -6.96
C ASP A 122 -19.67 5.90 -7.68
N PRO A 123 -20.12 4.76 -8.21
CA PRO A 123 -19.27 3.81 -8.93
C PRO A 123 -18.60 4.43 -10.17
N ALA A 124 -19.06 5.61 -10.63
CA ALA A 124 -18.41 6.40 -11.67
C ALA A 124 -17.21 7.25 -11.18
N SER A 125 -17.06 7.43 -9.86
CA SER A 125 -15.99 8.27 -9.30
C SER A 125 -14.63 7.58 -9.34
N ASP A 126 -13.60 8.33 -9.74
CA ASP A 126 -12.22 7.84 -9.78
C ASP A 126 -11.73 7.60 -8.33
N PRO A 127 -11.18 6.43 -7.98
CA PRO A 127 -10.76 6.16 -6.61
C PRO A 127 -9.74 7.19 -6.13
N ALA A 128 -9.96 7.66 -4.88
CA ALA A 128 -9.08 8.62 -4.24
C ALA A 128 -7.66 8.04 -4.12
N VAL A 129 -6.68 8.80 -4.62
CA VAL A 129 -5.26 8.45 -4.54
C VAL A 129 -4.75 8.84 -3.15
N VAL A 130 -4.33 7.85 -2.37
CA VAL A 130 -3.78 8.05 -1.03
C VAL A 130 -2.26 8.16 -1.02
N LEU A 131 -1.60 7.63 -2.06
CA LEU A 131 -0.17 7.74 -2.28
C LEU A 131 0.13 7.80 -3.76
N GLN A 132 1.06 8.67 -4.13
CA GLN A 132 1.60 8.78 -5.47
C GLN A 132 3.11 8.75 -5.39
N PHE A 133 3.72 7.86 -6.16
CA PHE A 133 5.17 7.73 -6.23
C PHE A 133 5.62 7.63 -7.69
N GLY A 134 6.67 8.34 -8.05
CA GLY A 134 7.22 8.21 -9.40
C GLY A 134 8.51 8.97 -9.66
N LYS A 135 9.11 8.65 -10.80
CA LYS A 135 10.44 9.12 -11.19
C LYS A 135 10.39 10.54 -11.77
N VAL A 136 11.31 11.39 -11.31
CA VAL A 136 11.45 12.78 -11.82
C VAL A 136 12.84 13.09 -12.39
N ALA A 137 13.86 12.34 -11.98
CA ALA A 137 15.19 12.38 -12.58
C ALA A 137 15.86 11.00 -12.50
N LYS A 138 17.10 10.84 -13.00
CA LYS A 138 17.84 9.57 -13.02
C LYS A 138 17.76 8.82 -11.68
N ASP A 139 18.03 9.53 -10.58
CA ASP A 139 18.11 9.00 -9.22
C ASP A 139 17.21 9.77 -8.24
N ALA A 140 16.13 10.40 -8.75
CA ALA A 140 15.19 11.19 -7.94
C ALA A 140 13.74 10.77 -8.19
N PHE A 141 12.97 10.72 -7.11
CA PHE A 141 11.55 10.34 -7.09
C PHE A 141 10.74 11.34 -6.27
N THR A 142 9.49 11.54 -6.66
CA THR A 142 8.49 12.26 -5.86
C THR A 142 7.64 11.26 -5.09
N LEU A 143 7.23 11.65 -3.89
CA LEU A 143 6.35 10.87 -3.03
C LEU A 143 5.35 11.82 -2.37
N ASP A 144 4.10 11.73 -2.80
CA ASP A 144 2.98 12.47 -2.24
C ASP A 144 2.09 11.47 -1.49
N PHE A 145 1.64 11.79 -0.28
CA PHE A 145 0.72 10.94 0.48
C PHE A 145 -0.31 11.78 1.22
N THR A 146 -1.44 11.15 1.55
CA THR A 146 -2.49 11.73 2.36
C THR A 146 -3.04 10.70 3.34
N HIS A 147 -3.99 11.11 4.19
CA HIS A 147 -4.71 10.24 5.10
C HIS A 147 -5.22 8.98 4.38
N PRO A 148 -5.08 7.79 4.99
CA PRO A 148 -4.66 7.51 6.37
C PRO A 148 -3.17 7.18 6.54
N LEU A 149 -2.32 7.46 5.54
CA LEU A 149 -0.92 7.07 5.61
C LEU A 149 -0.11 8.00 6.51
N THR A 150 0.79 7.42 7.29
CA THR A 150 1.90 8.15 7.91
C THR A 150 3.09 8.27 6.96
N ALA A 151 3.98 9.24 7.20
CA ALA A 151 5.19 9.42 6.39
C ALA A 151 6.06 8.14 6.37
N VAL A 152 6.16 7.41 7.49
CA VAL A 152 6.95 6.16 7.56
C VAL A 152 6.32 5.05 6.71
N GLN A 153 4.99 4.88 6.77
CA GLN A 153 4.29 3.89 5.93
C GLN A 153 4.42 4.25 4.45
N ALA A 154 4.19 5.52 4.11
CA ALA A 154 4.28 6.01 2.75
C ALA A 154 5.69 5.83 2.17
N PHE A 155 6.72 6.23 2.92
CA PHE A 155 8.11 6.07 2.53
C PHE A 155 8.49 4.59 2.37
N SER A 156 8.05 3.73 3.30
CA SER A 156 8.29 2.28 3.22
C SER A 156 7.66 1.68 1.96
N LEU A 157 6.43 2.07 1.59
CA LEU A 157 5.79 1.67 0.33
C LEU A 157 6.62 2.09 -0.88
N GLY A 158 7.09 3.34 -0.92
CA GLY A 158 8.00 3.83 -1.96
C GLY A 158 9.26 2.99 -2.09
N VAL A 159 9.95 2.71 -0.98
CA VAL A 159 11.19 1.90 -0.95
C VAL A 159 10.94 0.47 -1.43
N THR A 160 9.84 -0.18 -1.02
CA THR A 160 9.52 -1.54 -1.47
C THR A 160 9.35 -1.64 -2.99
N SER A 161 8.89 -0.56 -3.65
CA SER A 161 8.79 -0.50 -5.11
C SER A 161 10.16 -0.45 -5.81
N LEU A 162 11.20 0.04 -5.13
CA LEU A 162 12.57 0.16 -5.65
C LEU A 162 13.35 -1.16 -5.53
N ALA A 163 13.16 -1.86 -4.41
CA ALA A 163 13.93 -3.04 -4.02
C ALA A 163 13.87 -4.20 -5.03
N TYR A 164 12.83 -4.25 -5.87
CA TYR A 164 12.61 -5.38 -6.79
C TYR A 164 13.73 -5.58 -7.83
N LYS A 165 14.49 -4.54 -8.19
CA LYS A 165 15.52 -4.66 -9.24
C LYS A 165 16.89 -5.15 -8.75
N LEU A 166 17.17 -5.10 -7.45
CA LEU A 166 18.47 -5.51 -6.92
C LEU A 166 18.66 -7.04 -6.88
N ALA A 167 17.59 -7.83 -7.02
CA ALA A 167 17.67 -9.29 -7.08
C ALA A 167 18.05 -9.84 -8.47
N ASN A 168 18.07 -9.01 -9.52
CA ASN A 168 18.31 -9.45 -10.91
C ASN A 168 19.49 -8.75 -11.61
N GLU A 169 20.26 -7.90 -10.92
CA GLU A 169 21.47 -7.26 -11.47
C GLU A 169 22.76 -7.82 -10.84
N GLY A 170 22.73 -9.10 -10.44
CA GLY A 170 23.85 -9.86 -9.87
C GLY A 170 24.01 -11.26 -10.47
N GLY A 171 23.94 -11.37 -11.80
CA GLY A 171 24.23 -12.59 -12.57
C GLY A 171 24.90 -12.25 -13.89
#